data_AF-A0A975B9Y4-F1
#
_entry.id   AF-A0A975B9Y4-F1
#
_cell.length_a   1.000
_cell.length_b   1.000
_cell.length_c   1.000
_cell.angle_alpha   90.00
_cell.angle_beta   90.00
_cell.angle_gamma   90.00
#
_symmetry.space_group_name_H-M   'P 1'
#
loop_
_entity.id
_entity.type
_entity.pdbx_description
1 polymer ?
#
loop_
_entity_poly.entity_id
_entity_poly.type
_entity_poly.pdbx_seq_one_letter_code
_entity_poly.pdbx_strand_id
1 'polypeptide(L)'
;MSLIDQSLRLDPEEDKQFKELIQDNPMFKEAKMLQSVEEVFIEKGKEIGVEIGVEIGRKETMEETAIKLFRSGWLNKKQIGEITRLDKEKLDELEKSLKKG
;
A
#
# COMPACT_ATOMS: atom_id res chain seq x y z
N MET A 1 -25.44 10.11 -13.25
CA MET A 1 -26.13 10.61 -12.05
C MET A 1 -27.36 9.75 -11.88
N SER A 2 -27.40 8.90 -10.84
CA SER A 2 -28.45 7.89 -10.70
C SER A 2 -29.73 8.55 -10.18
N LEU A 3 -30.91 8.08 -10.61
CA LEU A 3 -32.21 8.50 -10.06
C LEU A 3 -32.30 8.23 -8.53
N ILE A 4 -31.50 7.31 -8.02
CA ILE A 4 -31.38 7.00 -6.59
C ILE A 4 -30.71 8.14 -5.81
N ASP A 5 -29.79 8.89 -6.43
CA ASP A 5 -29.09 10.01 -5.79
C ASP A 5 -30.00 11.23 -5.53
N GLN A 6 -31.20 11.26 -6.16
CA GLN A 6 -32.24 12.28 -5.95
C GLN A 6 -33.33 11.84 -4.97
N SER A 7 -33.27 10.60 -4.47
CA SER A 7 -34.36 9.98 -3.71
C SER A 7 -34.08 10.05 -2.21
N LEU A 8 -34.84 10.91 -1.53
CA LEU A 8 -35.16 10.88 -0.10
C LEU A 8 -33.95 10.93 0.86
N ARG A 9 -33.49 12.16 1.14
CA ARG A 9 -32.88 12.43 2.45
C ARG A 9 -34.01 12.34 3.47
N LEU A 10 -34.10 11.22 4.18
CA LEU A 10 -34.97 11.07 5.34
C LEU A 10 -34.64 12.19 6.34
N ASP A 11 -35.66 12.77 6.94
CA ASP A 11 -35.42 13.69 8.05
C ASP A 11 -34.84 12.92 9.26
N PRO A 12 -34.25 13.61 10.25
CA PRO A 12 -33.62 12.94 11.39
C PRO A 12 -34.56 12.06 12.23
N GLU A 13 -35.87 12.33 12.24
CA GLU A 13 -36.87 11.50 12.93
C GLU A 13 -37.22 10.25 12.10
N GLU A 14 -37.38 10.40 10.78
CA GLU A 14 -37.62 9.30 9.85
C GLU A 14 -36.43 8.33 9.80
N ASP A 15 -35.19 8.84 9.79
CA ASP A 15 -33.98 8.02 9.84
C ASP A 15 -33.87 7.24 11.16
N LYS A 16 -34.32 7.84 12.27
CA LYS A 16 -34.37 7.18 13.57
C LYS A 16 -35.40 6.04 13.58
N GLN A 17 -36.62 6.30 13.09
CA GLN A 17 -37.66 5.27 12.99
C GLN A 17 -37.26 4.14 12.04
N PHE A 18 -36.64 4.48 10.91
CA PHE A 18 -36.11 3.50 9.96
C PHE A 18 -35.02 2.63 10.59
N LYS A 19 -34.08 3.22 11.33
CA LYS A 19 -33.04 2.48 12.08
C LYS A 19 -33.63 1.56 13.14
N GLU A 20 -34.65 1.98 13.87
CA GLU A 20 -35.34 1.13 14.85
C GLU A 20 -36.05 -0.05 14.18
N LEU A 21 -36.67 0.16 13.00
CA LEU A 21 -37.37 -0.91 12.25
C LEU A 21 -36.44 -1.99 11.69
N ILE A 22 -35.24 -1.60 11.22
CA ILE A 22 -34.31 -2.53 10.56
C ILE A 22 -33.28 -3.13 11.52
N GLN A 23 -33.08 -2.55 12.71
CA GLN A 23 -32.06 -3.01 13.66
C GLN A 23 -32.25 -4.45 14.10
N ASP A 24 -33.49 -4.93 14.18
CA ASP A 24 -33.80 -6.33 14.55
C ASP A 24 -33.99 -7.25 13.35
N ASN A 25 -33.90 -6.74 12.12
CA ASN A 25 -33.96 -7.56 10.92
C ASN A 25 -32.66 -8.38 10.77
N PRO A 26 -32.73 -9.73 10.75
CA PRO A 26 -31.55 -10.58 10.58
C PRO A 26 -30.74 -10.27 9.32
N MET A 27 -31.40 -9.90 8.21
CA MET A 27 -30.74 -9.53 6.96
C MET A 27 -29.95 -8.23 7.08
N PHE A 28 -30.42 -7.28 7.90
CA PHE A 28 -29.70 -6.02 8.15
C PHE A 28 -28.48 -6.26 9.05
N LYS A 29 -28.61 -7.12 10.07
CA LYS A 29 -27.46 -7.55 10.89
C LYS A 29 -26.42 -8.27 10.02
N GLU A 30 -26.84 -9.15 9.13
CA GLU A 30 -25.96 -9.87 8.20
C GLU A 30 -25.27 -8.94 7.19
N ALA A 31 -26.01 -8.01 6.56
CA ALA A 31 -25.43 -7.03 5.64
C ALA A 31 -24.40 -6.13 6.35
N LYS A 32 -24.66 -5.71 7.59
CA LYS A 32 -23.72 -4.92 8.39
C LYS A 32 -22.48 -5.72 8.79
N MET A 33 -22.62 -7.01 9.09
CA MET A 33 -21.48 -7.90 9.30
C MET A 33 -20.65 -8.04 8.02
N LEU A 34 -21.28 -8.20 6.85
CA LEU A 34 -20.57 -8.26 5.57
C LEU A 34 -19.82 -6.95 5.24
N GLN A 35 -20.43 -5.79 5.49
CA GLN A 35 -19.76 -4.50 5.38
C GLN A 35 -18.52 -4.42 6.28
N SER A 36 -18.63 -4.85 7.54
CA SER A 36 -17.47 -4.85 8.46
C SER A 36 -16.36 -5.79 8.00
N VAL A 37 -16.70 -6.92 7.37
CA VAL A 37 -15.73 -7.85 6.79
C VAL A 37 -15.03 -7.20 5.59
N GLU A 38 -15.79 -6.54 4.71
CA GLU A 38 -15.25 -5.80 3.56
C GLU A 38 -14.32 -4.66 4.01
N GLU A 39 -14.70 -3.89 5.04
CA GLU A 39 -13.88 -2.85 5.65
C GLU A 39 -12.54 -3.41 6.16
N VAL A 40 -12.57 -4.55 6.87
CA VAL A 40 -11.35 -5.23 7.34
C VAL A 40 -10.47 -5.70 6.17
N PHE A 41 -11.06 -6.19 5.08
CA PHE A 41 -10.29 -6.57 3.89
C PHE A 41 -9.67 -5.36 3.20
N ILE A 42 -10.39 -4.23 3.12
CA ILE A 42 -9.88 -2.97 2.58
C ILE A 42 -8.71 -2.45 3.43
N GLU A 43 -8.84 -2.45 4.76
CA GLU A 43 -7.77 -2.03 5.67
C GLU A 43 -6.54 -2.91 5.52
N LYS A 44 -6.69 -4.24 5.55
CA LYS A 44 -5.58 -5.18 5.32
C LYS A 44 -4.93 -4.97 3.96
N GLY A 45 -5.72 -4.73 2.91
CA GLY A 45 -5.20 -4.43 1.58
C GLY A 45 -4.35 -3.15 1.54
N LYS A 46 -4.78 -2.09 2.26
CA LYS A 46 -4.00 -0.86 2.40
C LYS A 46 -2.71 -1.08 3.17
N GLU A 47 -2.75 -1.82 4.28
CA GLU A 47 -1.56 -2.16 5.08
C GLU A 47 -0.52 -2.89 4.25
N ILE A 48 -0.92 -3.96 3.54
CA ILE A 48 -0.04 -4.72 2.64
C ILE A 48 0.53 -3.80 1.55
N GLY A 49 -0.31 -2.95 0.94
CA GLY A 49 0.13 -2.01 -0.08
C GLY A 49 1.19 -1.02 0.43
N VAL A 50 1.03 -0.51 1.65
CA VAL A 50 2.01 0.37 2.29
C VAL A 50 3.31 -0.37 2.57
N GLU A 51 3.23 -1.59 3.11
CA GLU A 51 4.41 -2.41 3.42
C GLU A 51 5.24 -2.71 2.16
N ILE A 52 4.58 -3.18 1.09
CA ILE A 52 5.22 -3.43 -0.21
C ILE A 52 5.83 -2.14 -0.77
N GLY A 53 5.11 -1.02 -0.69
CA GLY A 53 5.60 0.27 -1.18
C GLY A 53 6.85 0.75 -0.43
N VAL A 54 6.88 0.58 0.89
CA VAL A 54 8.05 0.91 1.73
C VAL A 54 9.24 0.01 1.38
N GLU A 55 9.01 -1.28 1.17
CA GLU A 55 10.07 -2.23 0.81
C GLU A 55 10.69 -1.89 -0.56
N ILE A 56 9.85 -1.62 -1.58
CA ILE A 56 10.30 -1.22 -2.92
C ILE A 56 11.11 0.08 -2.83
N GLY A 57 10.56 1.12 -2.17
CA GLY A 57 11.24 2.41 -2.06
C GLY A 57 12.58 2.32 -1.32
N ARG A 58 12.66 1.47 -0.29
CA ARG A 58 13.92 1.19 0.41
C ARG A 58 14.94 0.53 -0.51
N LYS A 59 14.52 -0.46 -1.31
CA LYS A 59 15.38 -1.16 -2.26
C LYS A 59 15.92 -0.21 -3.34
N GLU A 60 15.04 0.58 -3.94
CA GLU A 60 15.43 1.60 -4.94
C GLU A 60 16.44 2.60 -4.37
N THR A 61 16.21 3.09 -3.14
CA THR A 61 17.13 4.00 -2.46
C THR A 61 18.51 3.38 -2.24
N MET A 62 18.56 2.09 -1.89
CA MET A 62 19.82 1.35 -1.72
C MET A 62 20.56 1.17 -3.06
N GLU A 63 19.83 0.90 -4.14
CA GLU A 63 20.39 0.81 -5.50
C GLU A 63 20.95 2.16 -5.98
N GLU A 64 20.22 3.26 -5.79
CA GLU A 64 20.71 4.61 -6.10
C GLU A 64 21.95 4.99 -5.30
N THR A 65 21.96 4.63 -4.00
CA THR A 65 23.12 4.86 -3.14
C THR A 65 24.31 4.08 -3.65
N ALA A 66 24.13 2.81 -4.03
CA ALA A 66 25.20 2.00 -4.62
C ALA A 66 25.77 2.63 -5.90
N ILE A 67 24.91 3.15 -6.78
CA ILE A 67 25.32 3.87 -8.00
C ILE A 67 26.17 5.09 -7.66
N LYS A 68 25.73 5.93 -6.70
CA LYS A 68 26.48 7.12 -6.26
C LYS A 68 27.85 6.74 -5.71
N LEU A 69 27.92 5.66 -4.92
CA LEU A 69 29.18 5.14 -4.37
C LEU A 69 30.09 4.57 -5.46
N PHE A 70 29.57 3.84 -6.44
CA PHE A 70 30.35 3.38 -7.59
C PHE A 70 30.96 4.55 -8.37
N ARG A 71 30.16 5.59 -8.64
CA ARG A 71 30.63 6.80 -9.34
C ARG A 71 31.67 7.59 -8.55
N SER A 72 31.66 7.50 -7.23
CA SER A 72 32.66 8.16 -6.39
C SER A 72 34.07 7.59 -6.57
N GLY A 73 34.19 6.31 -6.95
CA GLY A 73 35.47 5.61 -7.08
C GLY A 73 36.25 5.42 -5.76
N TRP A 74 35.70 5.84 -4.63
CA TRP A 74 36.39 5.82 -3.33
C TRP A 74 36.29 4.48 -2.61
N LEU A 75 35.26 3.69 -2.92
CA LEU A 75 34.97 2.42 -2.27
C LEU A 75 35.01 1.28 -3.28
N ASN A 76 35.50 0.13 -2.82
CA ASN A 76 35.41 -1.10 -3.61
C ASN A 76 34.02 -1.73 -3.49
N LYS A 77 33.69 -2.62 -4.44
CA LYS A 77 32.37 -3.28 -4.50
C LYS A 77 31.97 -3.98 -3.20
N LYS A 78 32.92 -4.58 -2.48
CA LYS A 78 32.64 -5.28 -1.21
C LYS A 78 32.16 -4.29 -0.14
N GLN A 79 32.85 -3.16 0.00
CA GLN A 79 32.47 -2.09 0.94
C GLN A 79 31.12 -1.48 0.58
N ILE A 80 30.84 -1.30 -0.72
CA ILE A 80 29.54 -0.81 -1.18
C ILE A 80 28.43 -1.78 -0.76
N GLY A 81 28.61 -3.09 -0.96
CA GLY A 81 27.65 -4.10 -0.53
C GLY A 81 27.43 -4.15 0.98
N GLU A 82 28.47 -3.92 1.78
CA GLU A 82 28.33 -3.82 3.24
C GLU A 82 27.47 -2.62 3.67
N ILE A 83 27.61 -1.48 2.99
CA ILE A 83 26.84 -0.25 3.28
C ILE A 83 25.39 -0.36 2.81
N THR A 84 25.20 -0.79 1.57
CA THR A 84 23.87 -0.83 0.92
C THR A 84 23.11 -2.10 1.22
N ARG A 85 23.75 -3.10 1.82
CA ARG A 85 23.20 -4.46 2.06
C ARG A 85 22.68 -5.13 0.80
N LEU A 86 23.19 -4.73 -0.37
CA LEU A 86 22.90 -5.39 -1.64
C LEU A 86 23.79 -6.61 -1.80
N ASP A 87 23.23 -7.66 -2.39
CA ASP A 87 24.00 -8.84 -2.75
C ASP A 87 24.97 -8.57 -3.92
N LYS A 88 25.87 -9.53 -4.12
CA LYS A 88 26.90 -9.41 -5.16
C LYS A 88 26.30 -9.36 -6.56
N GLU A 89 25.25 -10.13 -6.82
CA GLU A 89 24.59 -10.21 -8.13
C GLU A 89 24.03 -8.85 -8.52
N LYS A 90 23.32 -8.19 -7.61
CA LYS A 90 22.74 -6.87 -7.85
C LYS A 90 23.81 -5.80 -8.04
N LEU A 91 24.89 -5.86 -7.27
CA LEU A 91 26.03 -4.96 -7.46
C LEU A 91 26.75 -5.17 -8.80
N ASP A 92 26.82 -6.41 -9.30
CA ASP A 92 27.36 -6.74 -10.61
C ASP A 92 26.48 -6.18 -11.74
N GLU A 93 25.16 -6.26 -11.61
CA GLU A 93 24.21 -5.65 -12.55
C GLU A 93 24.36 -4.12 -12.61
N LEU A 94 24.38 -3.47 -11.44
CA LEU A 94 24.51 -2.01 -11.34
C LEU A 94 25.86 -1.52 -11.89
N GLU A 95 26.95 -2.25 -11.65
CA GLU A 95 28.25 -1.88 -12.22
C GLU A 95 28.28 -2.06 -13.75
N LYS A 96 27.65 -3.11 -14.27
CA LYS A 96 27.55 -3.35 -15.73
C LYS A 96 26.72 -2.27 -16.43
N SER A 97 25.63 -1.80 -15.81
CA SER A 97 24.80 -0.74 -16.39
C SER A 97 25.56 0.58 -16.48
N LEU A 98 26.41 0.88 -15.49
CA LEU A 98 27.26 2.07 -15.49
C LEU A 98 28.36 2.06 -16.55
N LYS A 99 28.88 0.88 -16.93
CA LYS A 99 29.92 0.74 -17.98
C LYS A 99 29.37 0.81 -19.41
N LYS A 100 28.05 0.72 -19.57
CA LYS A 100 27.37 0.81 -20.88
C LYS A 100 26.85 2.21 -21.21
N GLY A 101 26.90 3.13 -20.24
CA GLY A 101 26.50 4.53 -20.39
C GLY A 101 27.68 5.47 -20.60
#